data_AF-A0A1D6I6W0-F1
#
_entry.id   AF-A0A1D6I6W0-F1
#
_cell.length_a   1.000
_cell.length_b   1.000
_cell.length_c   1.000
_cell.angle_alpha   90.00
_cell.angle_beta   90.00
_cell.angle_gamma   90.00
#
_symmetry.space_group_name_H-M   'P 1'
#
loop_
_entity.id
_entity.type
_entity.pdbx_description
1 polymer ?
#
loop_
_entity_poly.entity_id
_entity_poly.type
_entity_poly.pdbx_seq_one_letter_code
_entity_poly.pdbx_strand_id
1 'polypeptide(L)'
;MGVRSPVRTRTPTMYLDFTVRPRGAVRQPVRASWNAFAYVLEGEGVFGAERCAPVGAHHLLLLGHGDGLEVWNKLPDRPLRFLLVAGEPIGEPVAQLGPFVMNTEEEIDMTVNDFECYANGFEKARHWKSQAMLALGVE
;
A
#
# COMPACT_ATOMS: atom_id res chain seq x y z
N MET A 1 -13.29 -11.87 -7.87
CA MET A 1 -13.24 -13.17 -7.17
C MET A 1 -14.01 -13.04 -5.86
N GLY A 2 -14.89 -14.00 -5.53
CA GLY A 2 -15.85 -13.90 -4.40
C GLY A 2 -15.30 -14.34 -3.04
N VAL A 3 -13.98 -14.35 -2.86
CA VAL A 3 -13.32 -14.81 -1.62
C VAL A 3 -13.00 -13.60 -0.75
N ARG A 4 -13.24 -13.70 0.56
CA ARG A 4 -12.97 -12.64 1.52
C ARG A 4 -11.78 -13.00 2.41
N SER A 5 -10.85 -12.07 2.58
CA SER A 5 -9.71 -12.22 3.49
C SER A 5 -10.16 -12.32 4.95
N PRO A 6 -9.51 -13.15 5.80
CA PRO A 6 -9.74 -13.15 7.25
C PRO A 6 -9.17 -11.90 7.94
N VAL A 7 -8.32 -11.13 7.26
CA VAL A 7 -7.73 -9.90 7.81
C VAL A 7 -8.81 -8.84 8.00
N ARG A 8 -8.95 -8.36 9.23
CA ARG A 8 -9.85 -7.25 9.56
C ARG A 8 -9.11 -5.92 9.41
N THR A 9 -9.62 -5.06 8.54
CA THR A 9 -9.12 -3.71 8.32
C THR A 9 -9.92 -2.70 9.15
N ARG A 10 -9.25 -1.78 9.84
CA ARG A 10 -9.90 -0.73 10.64
C ARG A 10 -10.46 0.36 9.73
N THR A 11 -9.61 0.91 8.88
CA THR A 11 -10.00 1.68 7.70
C THR A 11 -10.26 0.68 6.57
N PRO A 12 -11.44 0.67 5.92
CA PRO A 12 -11.72 -0.27 4.85
C PRO A 12 -10.66 -0.20 3.74
N THR A 13 -10.05 -1.35 3.46
CA THR A 13 -8.94 -1.47 2.50
C THR A 13 -9.03 -2.79 1.75
N MET A 14 -8.67 -2.74 0.47
CA MET A 14 -8.45 -3.85 -0.43
C MET A 14 -6.98 -3.86 -0.83
N TYR A 15 -6.35 -5.03 -0.70
CA TYR A 15 -4.97 -5.26 -1.09
C TYR A 15 -4.91 -6.59 -1.81
N LEU A 16 -4.56 -6.57 -3.09
CA LEU A 16 -4.55 -7.75 -3.96
C LEU A 16 -3.21 -7.84 -4.69
N ASP A 17 -2.58 -9.01 -4.63
CA ASP A 17 -1.40 -9.36 -5.44
C ASP A 17 -1.87 -10.18 -6.66
N PHE A 18 -1.76 -9.59 -7.85
CA PHE A 18 -2.17 -10.20 -9.09
C PHE A 18 -0.96 -10.76 -9.83
N THR A 19 -1.09 -12.00 -10.29
CA THR A 19 -0.24 -12.58 -11.34
C THR A 19 -1.10 -12.88 -12.57
N VAL A 20 -0.92 -12.10 -13.63
CA VAL A 20 -1.64 -12.26 -14.90
C VAL A 20 -0.78 -13.07 -15.86
N ARG A 21 -1.31 -14.22 -16.28
CA ARG A 21 -0.65 -15.12 -17.25
C ARG A 21 -0.38 -14.39 -18.58
N PRO A 22 0.57 -14.86 -19.39
CA PRO A 22 0.79 -14.34 -20.74
C PRO A 22 -0.51 -14.30 -21.54
N ARG A 23 -0.74 -13.22 -22.29
CA ARG A 23 -2.00 -12.96 -23.04
C ARG A 23 -3.26 -12.91 -22.18
N GLY A 24 -3.12 -12.82 -20.86
CA GLY A 24 -4.23 -12.74 -19.91
C GLY A 24 -4.76 -11.32 -19.75
N ALA A 25 -5.98 -11.22 -19.26
CA ALA A 25 -6.60 -9.96 -18.85
C ALA A 25 -7.31 -10.14 -17.51
N VAL A 26 -7.43 -9.06 -16.75
CA VAL A 26 -8.16 -9.03 -15.49
C VAL A 26 -8.98 -7.75 -15.39
N ARG A 27 -10.20 -7.90 -14.88
CA ARG A 27 -11.05 -6.78 -14.44
C ARG A 27 -11.32 -6.94 -12.96
N GLN A 28 -10.95 -5.94 -12.18
CA GLN A 28 -11.16 -5.91 -10.74
C GLN A 28 -11.98 -4.68 -10.36
N PRO A 29 -13.22 -4.85 -9.88
CA PRO A 29 -14.01 -3.75 -9.38
C PRO A 29 -13.34 -3.07 -8.19
N VAL A 30 -13.46 -1.75 -8.13
CA VAL A 30 -13.04 -0.89 -7.03
C VAL A 30 -14.17 0.09 -6.76
N ARG A 31 -14.47 0.35 -5.49
CA ARG A 31 -15.52 1.32 -5.15
C ARG A 31 -15.12 2.71 -5.64
N ALA A 32 -16.02 3.40 -6.32
CA ALA A 32 -15.75 4.73 -6.88
C ALA A 32 -15.39 5.80 -5.82
N SER A 33 -15.81 5.59 -4.56
CA SER A 33 -15.47 6.47 -3.43
C SER A 33 -14.11 6.18 -2.81
N TRP A 34 -13.39 5.14 -3.26
CA TRP A 34 -12.10 4.76 -2.70
C TRP A 34 -10.95 5.35 -3.49
N ASN A 35 -9.88 5.75 -2.77
CA ASN A 35 -8.60 6.02 -3.40
C ASN A 35 -7.95 4.70 -3.79
N ALA A 36 -7.31 4.63 -4.96
CA ALA A 36 -6.69 3.40 -5.45
C ALA A 36 -5.43 3.65 -6.29
N PHE A 37 -4.49 2.71 -6.21
CA PHE A 37 -3.30 2.68 -7.05
C PHE A 37 -2.94 1.23 -7.42
N ALA A 38 -2.26 1.07 -8.56
CA ALA A 38 -1.59 -0.16 -8.94
C ALA A 38 -0.07 0.04 -8.86
N TYR A 39 0.66 -0.98 -8.38
CA TYR A 39 2.12 -0.97 -8.37
C TYR A 39 2.65 -2.19 -9.12
N VAL A 40 3.38 -1.98 -10.21
CA VAL A 40 3.90 -3.07 -11.04
C VAL A 40 5.17 -3.63 -10.40
N LEU A 41 5.14 -4.91 -10.02
CA LEU A 41 6.27 -5.59 -9.40
C LEU A 41 7.20 -6.18 -10.46
N GLU A 42 6.64 -6.82 -11.48
CA GLU A 42 7.40 -7.54 -12.49
C GLU A 42 6.64 -7.56 -13.83
N GLY A 43 7.39 -7.51 -14.92
CA GLY A 43 6.84 -7.57 -16.27
C GLY A 43 6.32 -6.21 -16.74
N GLU A 44 5.40 -6.26 -17.69
CA GLU A 44 4.82 -5.10 -18.35
C GLU A 44 3.36 -5.38 -18.71
N GLY A 45 2.49 -4.38 -18.53
CA GLY A 45 1.06 -4.52 -18.78
C GLY A 45 0.42 -3.22 -19.26
N VAL A 46 -0.73 -3.32 -19.90
CA VAL A 46 -1.57 -2.16 -20.23
C VAL A 46 -2.63 -2.01 -19.16
N PHE A 47 -2.82 -0.81 -18.62
CA PHE A 47 -3.73 -0.52 -17.51
C PHE A 47 -4.79 0.51 -17.93
N GLY A 48 -6.02 0.33 -17.44
CA GLY A 48 -7.14 1.27 -17.60
C GLY A 48 -7.86 1.19 -18.95
N ALA A 49 -7.15 1.39 -20.05
CA ALA A 49 -7.71 1.24 -21.40
C ALA A 49 -6.75 0.48 -22.31
N GLU A 50 -7.27 -0.46 -23.10
CA GLU A 50 -6.45 -1.38 -23.91
C GLU A 50 -5.55 -0.68 -24.94
N ARG A 51 -5.87 0.55 -25.32
CA ARG A 51 -5.09 1.40 -26.24
C ARG A 51 -3.96 2.20 -25.57
N CYS A 52 -3.88 2.19 -24.25
CA CYS A 52 -2.82 2.90 -23.52
C CYS A 52 -1.46 2.26 -23.79
N ALA A 53 -0.41 3.07 -23.62
CA ALA A 53 0.95 2.57 -23.61
C ALA A 53 1.14 1.54 -22.48
N PRO A 54 1.93 0.50 -22.70
CA PRO A 54 2.23 -0.46 -21.65
C PRO A 54 3.13 0.18 -20.57
N VAL A 55 3.00 -0.29 -19.34
CA VAL A 55 3.72 0.17 -18.16
C VAL A 55 4.47 -0.99 -17.55
N GLY A 56 5.79 -0.81 -17.40
CA GLY A 56 6.70 -1.81 -16.84
C GLY A 56 6.81 -1.78 -15.32
N ALA A 57 7.62 -2.68 -14.79
CA ALA A 57 7.94 -2.79 -13.36
C ALA A 57 8.39 -1.47 -12.72
N HIS A 58 8.20 -1.38 -11.40
CA HIS A 58 8.57 -0.28 -10.52
C HIS A 58 7.83 1.04 -10.76
N HIS A 59 6.69 0.98 -11.44
CA HIS A 59 5.80 2.12 -11.63
C HIS A 59 4.60 2.04 -10.68
N LEU A 60 4.25 3.17 -10.10
CA LEU A 60 3.01 3.38 -9.36
C LEU A 60 2.03 4.14 -10.25
N LEU A 61 0.87 3.54 -10.51
CA LEU A 61 -0.21 4.11 -11.31
C LEU A 61 -1.35 4.51 -10.38
N LEU A 62 -1.65 5.80 -10.31
CA LEU A 62 -2.85 6.28 -9.61
C LEU A 62 -4.08 6.01 -10.48
N LEU A 63 -5.12 5.44 -9.87
CA LEU A 63 -6.40 5.25 -10.55
C LEU A 63 -7.20 6.53 -10.43
N GLY A 64 -7.72 7.01 -11.56
CA GLY A 64 -8.70 8.09 -11.59
C GLY A 64 -10.09 7.62 -11.22
N HIS A 65 -11.09 8.45 -11.51
CA HIS A 65 -12.50 8.10 -11.31
C HIS A 65 -12.92 6.91 -12.19
N GLY A 66 -13.62 5.95 -11.59
CA GLY A 66 -14.12 4.75 -12.28
C GLY A 66 -14.71 3.74 -11.29
N ASP A 67 -15.17 2.61 -11.81
CA ASP A 67 -15.74 1.49 -11.05
C ASP A 67 -14.77 0.31 -10.90
N GLY A 68 -13.51 0.46 -11.32
CA GLY A 68 -12.50 -0.58 -11.21
C GLY A 68 -11.25 -0.37 -12.06
N LEU A 69 -10.45 -1.43 -12.12
CA LEU A 69 -9.24 -1.53 -12.91
C LEU A 69 -9.35 -2.65 -13.94
N GLU A 70 -9.04 -2.34 -15.19
CA GLU A 70 -8.80 -3.31 -16.24
C GLU A 70 -7.30 -3.36 -16.58
N VAL A 71 -6.76 -4.57 -16.72
CA VAL A 71 -5.34 -4.82 -17.00
C VAL A 71 -5.21 -5.91 -18.06
N TRP A 72 -4.32 -5.69 -19.02
CA TRP A 72 -3.97 -6.65 -20.06
C TRP A 72 -2.48 -6.95 -20.05
N ASN A 73 -2.13 -8.22 -19.94
CA ASN A 73 -0.78 -8.69 -20.23
C ASN A 73 -0.70 -9.07 -21.71
N LYS A 74 -0.11 -8.18 -22.53
CA LYS A 74 0.03 -8.42 -23.98
C LYS A 74 1.25 -9.27 -24.35
N LEU A 75 2.11 -9.59 -23.39
CA LEU A 75 3.31 -10.40 -23.64
C LEU A 75 2.94 -11.88 -23.89
N PRO A 76 3.63 -12.56 -24.80
CA PRO A 76 3.29 -13.93 -25.21
C PRO A 76 3.81 -15.01 -24.25
N ASP A 77 4.86 -14.72 -23.49
CA ASP A 77 5.67 -15.71 -22.78
C ASP A 77 6.00 -15.33 -21.33
N ARG A 78 5.80 -14.07 -20.92
CA ARG A 78 6.12 -13.58 -19.58
C ARG A 78 4.87 -13.19 -18.79
N PRO A 79 4.78 -13.57 -17.50
CA PRO A 79 3.69 -13.11 -16.63
C PRO A 79 3.86 -11.63 -16.27
N LEU A 80 2.75 -11.01 -15.90
CA LEU A 80 2.71 -9.66 -15.33
C LEU A 80 2.32 -9.79 -13.86
N ARG A 81 3.11 -9.21 -12.95
CA ARG A 81 2.79 -9.17 -11.53
C ARG A 81 2.63 -7.74 -11.05
N PHE A 82 1.52 -7.45 -10.38
CA PHE A 82 1.24 -6.13 -9.83
C PHE A 82 0.39 -6.21 -8.57
N LEU A 83 0.52 -5.20 -7.71
CA LEU A 83 -0.35 -4.97 -6.57
C LEU A 83 -1.49 -4.03 -6.98
N LEU A 84 -2.70 -4.30 -6.53
CA LEU A 84 -3.80 -3.33 -6.51
C LEU A 84 -4.15 -3.03 -5.05
N VAL A 85 -4.00 -1.77 -4.68
CA VAL A 85 -4.34 -1.28 -3.34
C VAL A 85 -5.41 -0.22 -3.47
N ALA A 86 -6.48 -0.35 -2.70
CA ALA A 86 -7.56 0.63 -2.65
C ALA A 86 -8.09 0.76 -1.22
N GLY A 87 -8.53 1.95 -0.82
CA GLY A 87 -9.06 2.18 0.52
C GLY A 87 -9.98 3.37 0.61
N GLU A 88 -10.82 3.34 1.63
CA GLU A 88 -11.69 4.47 1.96
C GLU A 88 -10.85 5.65 2.44
N PRO A 89 -11.00 6.85 1.84
CA PRO A 89 -10.36 8.06 2.36
C PRO A 89 -10.87 8.32 3.78
N ILE A 90 -9.94 8.54 4.72
CA ILE A 90 -10.29 8.84 6.12
C ILE A 90 -10.94 10.23 6.23
N GLY A 91 -10.51 11.18 5.40
CA GLY A 91 -11.07 12.53 5.38
C GLY A 91 -10.58 13.45 6.51
N GLU A 92 -9.53 13.03 7.23
CA GLU A 92 -8.92 13.80 8.31
C GLU A 92 -7.57 14.40 7.86
N PRO A 93 -7.11 15.49 8.51
CA PRO A 93 -5.77 16.03 8.29
C PRO A 93 -4.68 15.00 8.62
N VAL A 94 -3.53 15.13 7.96
CA VAL A 94 -2.36 14.27 8.16
C VAL A 94 -1.17 15.15 8.51
N ALA A 95 -0.65 15.00 9.73
CA ALA A 95 0.63 15.53 10.18
C ALA A 95 1.61 14.37 10.33
N GLN A 96 2.80 14.45 9.75
CA GLN A 96 3.76 13.35 9.73
C GLN A 96 5.17 13.83 10.08
N LEU A 97 5.82 13.12 10.98
CA LEU A 97 7.24 13.26 11.29
C LEU A 97 7.88 11.88 11.50
N GLY A 98 8.68 11.44 10.53
CA GLY A 98 9.36 10.15 10.58
C GLY A 98 8.37 8.98 10.78
N PRO A 99 8.48 8.21 11.89
CA PRO A 99 7.59 7.08 12.16
C PRO A 99 6.22 7.48 12.74
N PHE A 100 6.02 8.75 13.08
CA PHE A 100 4.79 9.23 13.72
C PHE A 100 3.88 9.92 12.70
N VAL A 101 2.61 9.52 12.69
CA VAL A 101 1.55 10.08 11.83
C VAL A 101 0.35 10.36 12.73
N MET A 102 -0.01 11.64 12.85
CA MET A 102 -1.10 12.16 13.69
C MET A 102 -1.98 13.11 12.85
N ASN A 103 -2.93 13.80 13.49
CA ASN A 103 -3.81 14.74 12.80
C ASN A 103 -3.32 16.20 12.87
N THR A 104 -2.60 16.59 13.92
CA THR A 104 -2.04 17.96 14.07
C THR A 104 -0.54 17.99 14.40
N GLU A 105 0.09 19.16 14.23
CA GLU A 105 1.51 19.35 14.59
C GLU A 105 1.73 19.25 16.10
N GLU A 106 0.79 19.73 16.92
CA GLU A 106 0.87 19.63 18.39
C GLU A 106 0.82 18.18 18.86
N GLU A 107 0.01 17.33 18.22
CA GLU A 107 -0.01 15.89 18.51
C GLU A 107 1.32 15.21 18.16
N ILE A 108 1.99 15.66 17.10
CA ILE A 108 3.34 15.19 16.75
C ILE A 108 4.34 15.58 17.83
N ASP A 109 4.36 16.85 18.25
CA ASP A 109 5.27 17.35 19.29
C ASP A 109 5.09 16.57 20.60
N MET A 110 3.83 16.32 21.00
CA MET A 110 3.52 15.47 22.15
C MET A 110 4.03 14.04 21.98
N THR A 111 3.81 13.43 20.81
CA THR A 111 4.22 12.04 20.55
C THR A 111 5.74 11.87 20.56
N VAL A 112 6.48 12.86 20.03
CA VAL A 112 7.95 12.89 20.10
C VAL A 112 8.39 12.96 21.56
N ASN A 113 7.83 13.87 22.35
CA ASN A 113 8.14 13.97 23.78
C ASN A 113 7.81 12.68 24.54
N ASP A 114 6.69 12.03 24.24
CA ASP A 114 6.29 10.76 24.84
C ASP A 114 7.27 9.63 24.49
N PHE A 115 7.77 9.59 23.26
CA PHE A 115 8.79 8.63 22.84
C PHE A 115 10.12 8.88 23.57
N GLU A 116 10.59 10.13 23.62
CA GLU A 116 11.85 10.50 24.27
C GLU A 116 11.81 10.28 25.79
N CYS A 117 10.65 10.51 26.41
CA CYS A 117 10.44 10.35 27.85
C CYS A 117 9.99 8.92 28.25
N TYR A 118 9.76 8.03 27.28
CA TYR A 118 9.25 6.67 27.51
C TYR A 118 7.90 6.65 28.25
N ALA A 119 6.93 7.43 27.76
CA ALA A 119 5.61 7.58 28.37
C ALA A 119 4.47 7.28 27.37
N ASN A 120 3.24 7.22 27.88
CA ASN A 120 1.99 7.14 27.11
C ASN A 120 1.97 6.05 26.01
N GLY A 121 2.52 4.87 26.32
CA GLY A 121 2.61 3.73 25.40
C GLY A 121 4.05 3.37 24.99
N PHE A 122 5.03 4.23 25.26
CA PHE A 122 6.46 3.99 24.97
C PHE A 122 7.27 3.52 26.18
N GLU A 123 6.65 3.18 27.32
CA GLU A 123 7.34 2.84 28.58
C GLU A 123 8.33 1.69 28.44
N LYS A 124 8.00 0.73 27.57
CA LYS A 124 8.86 -0.44 27.32
C LYS A 124 10.10 -0.11 26.50
N ALA A 125 10.13 1.00 25.76
CA ALA A 125 11.28 1.36 24.94
C ALA A 125 12.52 1.71 25.76
N ARG A 126 12.37 2.13 27.03
CA ARG A 126 13.47 2.57 27.92
C ARG A 126 14.62 1.57 28.04
N HIS A 127 14.29 0.28 28.02
CA HIS A 127 15.25 -0.80 28.21
C HIS A 127 15.16 -1.86 27.11
N TRP A 128 14.34 -1.62 26.08
CA TRP A 128 14.17 -2.59 25.01
C TRP A 128 15.34 -2.54 24.03
N LYS A 129 15.97 -3.69 23.83
CA LYS A 129 16.92 -3.94 22.74
C LYS A 129 16.55 -5.24 22.06
N SER A 130 16.56 -5.26 20.74
CA SER A 130 16.29 -6.49 20.00
C SER A 130 17.53 -7.39 20.01
N GLN A 131 17.33 -8.70 20.14
CA GLN A 131 18.41 -9.69 20.07
C GLN A 131 19.12 -9.66 18.70
N ALA A 132 18.38 -9.34 17.63
CA ALA A 132 18.93 -9.23 16.28
C ALA A 132 19.93 -8.07 16.15
N MET A 133 19.67 -6.91 16.77
CA MET A 133 20.61 -5.77 16.74
C MET A 133 21.88 -6.06 17.54
N LEU A 134 21.75 -6.73 18.70
CA LEU A 134 22.89 -7.19 19.49
C LEU A 134 23.79 -8.16 18.72
N ALA A 135 23.20 -9.07 17.94
CA ALA A 135 23.95 -10.02 17.12
C ALA A 135 24.69 -9.36 15.94
N LEU A 136 24.23 -8.20 15.48
CA LEU A 136 24.82 -7.44 14.38
C LEU A 136 25.86 -6.41 14.85
N GLY A 137 26.08 -6.25 16.16
CA GLY A 137 27.04 -5.29 16.72
C GLY A 137 26.70 -3.83 16.43
N VAL A 138 25.43 -3.55 16.07
CA VAL A 138 24.92 -2.21 15.83
C VAL A 138 24.27 -1.75 17.14
N GLU A 139 24.99 -0.94 17.92
CA GLU A 139 24.46 -0.27 19.12
C GLU A 139 23.69 1.01 18.77
#